data_AF-A0A250FXU1-F1
#
_entry.id   AF-A0A250FXU1-F1
#
_cell.length_a   1.000
_cell.length_b   1.000
_cell.length_c   1.000
_cell.angle_alpha   90.00
_cell.angle_beta   90.00
_cell.angle_gamma   90.00
#
_symmetry.space_group_name_H-M   'P 1'
#
loop_
_entity.id
_entity.type
_entity.pdbx_description
1 polymer ?
#
loop_
_entity_poly.entity_id
_entity_poly.type
_entity_poly.pdbx_seq_one_letter_code
_entity_poly.pdbx_strand_id
1 'polypeptide(L)'
;MIRLLVLLLLCFYHSYGQKSNQIFSKTGQITIDKTVFDKIPNNVKIIGLGEFTHGGREVVLYKTELCKYLIENQSVKQIIFEYSDINLRPINNYLLDDNQKFSDEKIKSLVNAQLKNSIFFTEEYIDFFIWLKHHNLKSKQKVKFRGFDTIVPVPIPYLTHNYLTKIDTNFVNKNIERWALPHNDSLAISNIYDWFEKNKDKIKSKLKEEDFQLCSMDIRNAKAYITQRHLKKRHQDYETYRDSLMAVNVCELADSKSVVWAHNAHILPITDYYKKEDKKTYYQILTKRLGSFLREKIWKSVLYYSNNLFQRSNYSCSKKRVFFKRGNFYISFSF
;
A
#
# COMPACT_ATOMS: atom_id res chain seq x y z
N MET A 1 19.80 34.42 49.54
CA MET A 1 18.88 34.52 48.38
C MET A 1 19.63 34.09 47.13
N ILE A 2 19.23 32.95 46.58
CA ILE A 2 20.00 32.11 45.65
C ILE A 2 19.83 32.59 44.20
N ARG A 3 20.96 32.66 43.48
CA ARG A 3 21.07 32.92 42.04
C ARG A 3 20.48 31.75 41.25
N LEU A 4 19.57 32.03 40.30
CA LEU A 4 19.08 31.05 39.32
C LEU A 4 20.02 31.03 38.10
N LEU A 5 20.70 29.90 37.90
CA LEU A 5 21.48 29.58 36.71
C LEU A 5 20.70 28.51 35.95
N VAL A 6 20.15 28.85 34.79
CA VAL A 6 19.43 27.92 33.90
C VAL A 6 20.46 27.19 33.05
N LEU A 7 20.69 25.91 33.35
CA LEU A 7 21.53 25.00 32.57
C LEU A 7 20.66 24.28 31.52
N LEU A 8 20.79 24.72 30.27
CA LEU A 8 20.27 24.05 29.08
C LEU A 8 21.19 22.87 28.73
N LEU A 9 20.76 21.64 29.03
CA LEU A 9 21.43 20.41 28.62
C LEU A 9 21.05 20.07 27.16
N LEU A 10 21.88 20.49 26.22
CA LEU A 10 21.89 20.01 24.83
C LEU A 10 22.56 18.62 24.78
N CYS A 11 21.76 17.55 24.81
CA CYS A 11 22.25 16.22 24.46
C CYS A 11 22.38 16.10 22.93
N PHE A 12 23.54 16.44 22.40
CA PHE A 12 23.95 16.00 21.06
C PHE A 12 24.23 14.49 21.09
N TYR A 13 23.31 13.68 20.56
CA TYR A 13 23.65 12.33 20.14
C TYR A 13 24.56 12.43 18.91
N HIS A 14 25.86 12.24 19.11
CA HIS A 14 26.78 11.94 18.01
C HIS A 14 26.40 10.56 17.43
N SER A 15 25.55 10.55 16.40
CA SER A 15 25.49 9.39 15.51
C SER A 15 26.74 9.42 14.65
N TYR A 16 27.67 8.49 14.88
CA TYR A 16 28.74 8.22 13.93
C TYR A 16 28.11 7.75 12.61
N GLY A 17 27.89 8.68 11.68
CA GLY A 17 27.51 8.36 10.31
C GLY A 17 28.67 7.65 9.62
N GLN A 18 28.49 6.39 9.27
CA GLN A 18 29.40 5.73 8.32
C GLN A 18 29.29 6.45 6.97
N LYS A 19 30.43 6.88 6.42
CA LYS A 19 30.54 7.49 5.08
C LYS A 19 29.95 6.56 4.02
N SER A 20 28.79 6.89 3.48
CA SER A 20 28.07 6.18 2.41
C SER A 20 28.64 6.47 1.00
N ASN A 21 29.96 6.58 0.86
CA ASN A 21 30.60 7.14 -0.34
C ASN A 21 30.61 6.22 -1.58
N GLN A 22 29.84 5.13 -1.63
CA GLN A 22 29.86 4.19 -2.77
C GLN A 22 28.51 3.89 -3.42
N ILE A 23 27.40 4.54 -3.02
CA ILE A 23 26.10 4.33 -3.69
C ILE A 23 25.67 5.55 -4.52
N PHE A 24 26.28 6.72 -4.30
CA PHE A 24 25.80 7.98 -4.85
C PHE A 24 26.90 8.66 -5.66
N SER A 25 26.67 8.83 -6.97
CA SER A 25 27.45 9.77 -7.76
C SER A 25 27.11 11.20 -7.30
N LYS A 26 28.08 12.12 -7.45
CA LYS A 26 27.90 13.56 -7.15
C LYS A 26 26.79 14.25 -7.98
N THR A 27 26.13 13.52 -8.89
CA THR A 27 25.08 14.03 -9.79
C THR A 27 23.65 13.65 -9.35
N GLY A 28 23.47 12.97 -8.20
CA GLY A 28 22.14 12.55 -7.74
C GLY A 28 21.55 11.36 -8.50
N GLN A 29 22.34 10.69 -9.35
CA GLN A 29 21.95 9.42 -9.97
C GLN A 29 22.12 8.28 -8.96
N ILE A 30 21.01 7.58 -8.69
CA ILE A 30 21.01 6.35 -7.90
C ILE A 30 21.47 5.21 -8.82
N THR A 31 22.64 4.63 -8.55
CA THR A 31 23.06 3.40 -9.21
C THR A 31 22.45 2.22 -8.46
N ILE A 32 21.41 1.62 -9.04
CA ILE A 32 20.79 0.42 -8.48
C ILE A 32 21.55 -0.79 -8.97
N ASP A 33 22.02 -1.62 -8.04
CA ASP A 33 22.45 -2.98 -8.36
C ASP A 33 21.20 -3.82 -8.70
N LYS A 34 20.81 -3.75 -9.98
CA LYS A 34 19.65 -4.43 -10.54
C LYS A 34 19.81 -5.97 -10.49
N THR A 35 21.04 -6.47 -10.29
CA THR A 35 21.35 -7.90 -10.32
C THR A 35 20.71 -8.71 -9.20
N VAL A 36 20.31 -8.04 -8.11
CA VAL A 36 19.52 -8.63 -7.00
C VAL A 36 18.18 -9.21 -7.49
N PHE A 37 17.69 -8.74 -8.63
CA PHE A 37 16.39 -9.10 -9.19
C PHE A 37 16.48 -9.94 -10.49
N ASP A 38 17.69 -10.26 -10.96
CA ASP A 38 17.91 -11.05 -12.18
C ASP A 38 17.42 -12.50 -12.03
N LYS A 39 17.14 -12.93 -10.80
CA LYS A 39 16.83 -14.32 -10.45
C LYS A 39 15.49 -14.51 -9.75
N ILE A 40 14.52 -13.61 -9.94
CA ILE A 40 13.17 -13.85 -9.40
C ILE A 40 12.58 -15.07 -10.12
N PRO A 41 12.26 -16.16 -9.40
CA PRO A 41 11.73 -17.35 -10.06
C PRO A 41 10.43 -17.07 -10.82
N ASN A 42 10.25 -17.70 -11.98
CA ASN A 42 9.10 -17.46 -12.86
C ASN A 42 7.73 -17.78 -12.22
N ASN A 43 7.71 -18.68 -11.22
CA ASN A 43 6.50 -19.05 -10.47
C ASN A 43 6.12 -18.04 -9.37
N VAL A 44 6.94 -17.02 -9.10
CA VAL A 44 6.59 -15.92 -8.21
C VAL A 44 5.59 -15.01 -8.90
N LYS A 45 4.38 -14.90 -8.32
CA LYS A 45 3.30 -14.03 -8.79
C LYS A 45 3.27 -12.70 -8.04
N ILE A 46 3.72 -12.66 -6.80
CA ILE A 46 3.72 -11.44 -6.00
C ILE A 46 5.13 -11.13 -5.47
N ILE A 47 5.58 -9.91 -5.71
CA ILE A 47 6.84 -9.38 -5.19
C ILE A 47 6.50 -8.29 -4.18
N GLY A 48 6.65 -8.57 -2.88
CA GLY A 48 6.48 -7.58 -1.83
C GLY A 48 7.71 -6.67 -1.74
N LEU A 49 7.51 -5.37 -1.95
CA LEU A 49 8.55 -4.34 -1.86
C LEU A 49 8.28 -3.42 -0.67
N GLY A 50 9.02 -3.64 0.40
CA GLY A 50 8.99 -2.88 1.65
C GLY A 50 9.76 -1.55 1.58
N GLU A 51 9.31 -0.56 2.34
CA GLU A 51 10.08 0.66 2.66
C GLU A 51 10.19 0.87 4.18
N PHE A 52 11.32 1.40 4.64
CA PHE A 52 11.54 1.65 6.07
C PHE A 52 11.06 3.04 6.54
N THR A 53 10.83 3.96 5.60
CA THR A 53 10.21 5.26 5.83
C THR A 53 9.33 5.60 4.63
N HIS A 54 8.21 6.26 4.90
CA HIS A 54 7.40 6.86 3.85
C HIS A 54 7.97 8.21 3.42
N GLY A 55 7.86 8.53 2.14
CA GLY A 55 8.15 9.87 1.61
C GLY A 55 9.64 10.28 1.61
N GLY A 56 10.56 9.39 2.00
CA GLY A 56 11.99 9.64 1.87
C GLY A 56 12.39 9.64 0.39
N ARG A 57 12.88 10.77 -0.12
CA ARG A 57 13.20 10.97 -1.56
C ARG A 57 14.02 9.82 -2.15
N GLU A 58 15.10 9.42 -1.47
CA GLU A 58 16.00 8.37 -1.93
C GLU A 58 15.32 7.00 -1.96
N VAL A 59 14.44 6.75 -0.99
CA VAL A 59 13.66 5.50 -0.91
C VAL A 59 12.65 5.44 -2.05
N VAL A 60 11.94 6.55 -2.31
CA VAL A 60 10.98 6.64 -3.42
C VAL A 60 11.70 6.47 -4.75
N LEU A 61 12.78 7.22 -5.01
CA LEU A 61 13.57 7.10 -6.24
C LEU A 61 14.11 5.68 -6.43
N TYR A 62 14.63 5.03 -5.38
CA TYR A 62 15.09 3.66 -5.47
C TYR A 62 13.96 2.71 -5.87
N LYS A 63 12.78 2.82 -5.24
CA LYS A 63 11.66 1.91 -5.47
C LYS A 63 10.98 2.15 -6.82
N THR A 64 10.89 3.40 -7.28
CA THR A 64 10.36 3.70 -8.61
C THR A 64 11.24 3.08 -9.68
N GLU A 65 12.55 3.29 -9.62
CA GLU A 65 13.51 2.67 -10.56
C GLU A 65 13.53 1.13 -10.48
N LEU A 66 13.38 0.56 -9.28
CA LEU A 66 13.20 -0.88 -9.12
C LEU A 66 11.92 -1.37 -9.80
N CYS A 67 10.79 -0.67 -9.63
CA CYS A 67 9.55 -1.01 -10.32
C CYS A 67 9.71 -0.93 -11.84
N LYS A 68 10.40 0.09 -12.37
CA LYS A 68 10.73 0.18 -13.80
C LYS A 68 11.49 -1.06 -14.27
N TYR A 69 12.53 -1.45 -13.54
CA TYR A 69 13.30 -2.65 -13.84
C TYR A 69 12.43 -3.93 -13.85
N LEU A 70 11.59 -4.12 -12.84
CA LEU A 70 10.73 -5.30 -12.73
C LEU A 70 9.66 -5.36 -13.83
N ILE A 71 9.13 -4.20 -14.24
CA ILE A 71 8.20 -4.09 -15.37
C ILE A 71 8.90 -4.50 -16.67
N GLU A 72 10.09 -3.94 -16.93
CA GLU A 72 10.81 -4.16 -18.19
C GLU A 72 11.43 -5.56 -18.30
N ASN A 73 11.90 -6.14 -17.20
CA ASN A 73 12.76 -7.34 -17.21
C ASN A 73 12.15 -8.55 -16.51
N GLN A 74 11.14 -8.38 -15.65
CA GLN A 74 10.60 -9.45 -14.82
C GLN A 74 9.10 -9.69 -15.06
N SER A 75 8.55 -9.18 -16.17
CA SER A 75 7.15 -9.36 -16.59
C SER A 75 6.12 -8.90 -15.55
N VAL A 76 6.46 -7.92 -14.72
CA VAL A 76 5.51 -7.31 -13.79
C VAL A 76 4.48 -6.50 -14.58
N LYS A 77 3.20 -6.75 -14.32
CA LYS A 77 2.06 -6.14 -15.02
C LYS A 77 1.18 -5.29 -14.11
N GLN A 78 1.49 -5.25 -12.82
CA GLN A 78 0.71 -4.50 -11.86
C GLN A 78 1.57 -4.07 -10.69
N ILE A 79 1.33 -2.85 -10.23
CA ILE A 79 1.78 -2.36 -8.94
C ILE A 79 0.53 -2.17 -8.08
N ILE A 80 0.53 -2.78 -6.91
CA ILE A 80 -0.53 -2.68 -5.90
C ILE A 80 0.09 -1.95 -4.71
N PHE A 81 -0.33 -0.72 -4.49
CA PHE A 81 0.32 0.26 -3.63
C PHE A 81 -0.46 0.47 -2.32
N GLU A 82 0.25 0.76 -1.24
CA GLU A 82 -0.29 1.00 0.11
C GLU A 82 -1.04 2.34 0.20
N TYR A 83 -2.13 2.43 -0.56
CA TYR A 83 -3.10 3.50 -0.51
C TYR A 83 -4.46 2.96 -0.94
N SER A 84 -5.52 3.73 -0.72
CA SER A 84 -6.88 3.28 -1.04
C SER A 84 -7.11 3.23 -2.56
N ASP A 85 -7.68 2.13 -3.07
CA ASP A 85 -7.90 1.95 -4.51
C ASP A 85 -8.73 3.07 -5.11
N ILE A 86 -9.75 3.54 -4.39
CA ILE A 86 -10.66 4.59 -4.84
C ILE A 86 -9.93 5.89 -5.24
N ASN A 87 -8.81 6.20 -4.57
CA ASN A 87 -7.98 7.36 -4.88
C ASN A 87 -7.02 7.09 -6.05
N LEU A 88 -6.51 5.87 -6.17
CA LEU A 88 -5.55 5.53 -7.24
C LEU A 88 -6.23 5.18 -8.56
N ARG A 89 -7.51 4.78 -8.53
CA ARG A 89 -8.28 4.36 -9.71
C ARG A 89 -8.38 5.44 -10.80
N PRO A 90 -8.61 6.74 -10.49
CA PRO A 90 -8.56 7.79 -11.51
C PRO A 90 -7.19 7.90 -12.21
N ILE A 91 -6.10 7.77 -11.45
CA ILE A 91 -4.74 7.77 -12.00
C ILE A 91 -4.56 6.52 -12.87
N ASN A 92 -4.89 5.32 -12.36
CA ASN A 92 -4.84 4.06 -13.09
C ASN A 92 -5.58 4.13 -14.43
N ASN A 93 -6.81 4.63 -14.43
CA ASN A 93 -7.63 4.71 -15.64
C ASN A 93 -6.95 5.60 -16.68
N TYR A 94 -6.38 6.74 -16.27
CA TYR A 94 -5.59 7.57 -17.17
C TYR A 94 -4.32 6.87 -17.67
N LEU A 95 -3.63 6.11 -16.81
CA LEU A 95 -2.45 5.33 -17.20
C LEU A 95 -2.75 4.28 -18.28
N LEU A 96 -3.96 3.72 -18.29
CA LEU A 96 -4.39 2.65 -19.21
C LEU A 96 -5.09 3.16 -20.48
N ASP A 97 -5.54 4.42 -20.50
CA ASP A 97 -6.33 4.96 -21.61
C ASP A 97 -5.46 5.35 -22.83
N ASP A 98 -5.48 4.54 -23.89
CA ASP A 98 -4.73 4.81 -25.11
C ASP A 98 -5.34 5.92 -25.99
N ASN A 99 -6.62 6.27 -25.77
CA ASN A 99 -7.33 7.24 -26.60
C ASN A 99 -7.08 8.68 -26.15
N GLN A 100 -6.59 8.88 -24.93
CA GLN A 100 -6.25 10.22 -24.43
C GLN A 100 -4.85 10.63 -24.84
N LYS A 101 -4.74 11.84 -25.41
CA LYS A 101 -3.45 12.48 -25.65
C LYS A 101 -2.69 12.61 -24.33
N PHE A 102 -1.43 12.17 -24.36
CA PHE A 102 -0.53 12.31 -23.23
C PHE A 102 -0.39 13.77 -22.78
N SER A 103 -0.42 14.00 -21.47
CA SER A 103 -0.25 15.33 -20.86
C SER A 103 0.31 15.20 -19.45
N ASP A 104 1.50 15.76 -19.22
CA ASP A 104 2.11 15.87 -17.89
C ASP A 104 1.18 16.63 -16.93
N GLU A 105 0.58 17.72 -17.39
CA GLU A 105 -0.39 18.52 -16.63
C GLU A 105 -1.57 17.69 -16.14
N LYS A 106 -2.07 16.77 -16.99
CA LYS A 106 -3.16 15.88 -16.58
C LYS A 106 -2.75 14.93 -15.46
N ILE A 107 -1.54 14.35 -15.54
CA ILE A 107 -1.01 13.49 -14.47
C ILE A 107 -0.82 14.29 -13.18
N LYS A 108 -0.20 15.47 -13.25
CA LYS A 108 -0.02 16.37 -12.10
C LYS A 108 -1.36 16.73 -11.46
N SER A 109 -2.36 17.07 -12.28
CA SER A 109 -3.71 17.39 -11.82
C SER A 109 -4.39 16.20 -11.12
N LEU A 110 -4.27 14.99 -11.67
CA LEU A 110 -4.82 13.78 -11.06
C LEU A 110 -4.11 13.46 -9.73
N VAL A 111 -2.78 13.50 -9.71
CA VAL A 111 -1.98 13.27 -8.49
C VAL A 111 -2.33 14.31 -7.42
N ASN A 112 -2.44 15.59 -7.77
CA ASN A 112 -2.89 16.64 -6.86
C ASN A 112 -4.31 16.35 -6.33
N ALA A 113 -5.26 16.03 -7.21
CA ALA A 113 -6.63 15.74 -6.78
C ALA A 113 -6.75 14.53 -5.83
N GLN A 114 -5.90 13.51 -6.02
CA GLN A 114 -6.04 12.23 -5.32
C GLN A 114 -5.10 12.07 -4.13
N LEU A 115 -3.92 12.71 -4.16
CA LEU A 115 -2.83 12.47 -3.21
C LEU A 115 -2.40 13.72 -2.44
N LYS A 116 -2.84 14.94 -2.76
CA LYS A 116 -2.36 16.21 -2.13
C LYS A 116 -2.30 16.20 -0.60
N ASN A 117 -3.23 15.52 0.06
CA ASN A 117 -3.28 15.42 1.52
C ASN A 117 -2.60 14.16 2.08
N SER A 118 -1.73 13.53 1.29
CA SER A 118 -1.02 12.30 1.64
C SER A 118 0.49 12.49 1.56
N ILE A 119 1.21 11.63 2.27
CA ILE A 119 2.68 11.50 2.23
C ILE A 119 3.23 11.06 0.87
N PHE A 120 2.36 10.67 -0.07
CA PHE A 120 2.72 10.21 -1.42
C PHE A 120 2.60 11.32 -2.48
N PHE A 121 2.23 12.55 -2.07
CA PHE A 121 2.27 13.71 -2.96
C PHE A 121 3.70 14.25 -3.07
N THR A 122 4.50 13.61 -3.94
CA THR A 122 5.88 14.02 -4.20
C THR A 122 6.17 14.05 -5.71
N GLU A 123 7.20 14.78 -6.11
CA GLU A 123 7.64 14.87 -7.51
C GLU A 123 8.07 13.50 -8.05
N GLU A 124 8.70 12.66 -7.22
CA GLU A 124 9.18 11.34 -7.61
C GLU A 124 8.04 10.39 -8.02
N TYR A 125 6.88 10.47 -7.36
CA TYR A 125 5.69 9.70 -7.76
C TYR A 125 5.07 10.25 -9.05
N ILE A 126 5.05 11.58 -9.23
CA ILE A 126 4.58 12.21 -10.47
C ILE A 126 5.44 11.74 -11.65
N ASP A 127 6.76 11.82 -11.51
CA ASP A 127 7.72 11.36 -12.52
C ASP A 127 7.56 9.87 -12.83
N PHE A 128 7.29 9.06 -11.80
CA PHE A 128 7.00 7.65 -11.98
C PHE A 128 5.71 7.41 -12.76
N PHE A 129 4.62 8.14 -12.48
CA PHE A 129 3.37 8.02 -13.24
C PHE A 129 3.51 8.51 -14.68
N ILE A 130 4.28 9.58 -14.91
CA ILE A 130 4.64 10.06 -16.26
C ILE A 130 5.37 8.95 -17.03
N TRP A 131 6.42 8.38 -16.43
CA TRP A 131 7.15 7.27 -17.03
C TRP A 131 6.24 6.07 -17.31
N LEU A 132 5.37 5.70 -16.36
CA LEU A 132 4.47 4.56 -16.48
C LEU A 132 3.43 4.77 -17.60
N LYS A 133 2.93 5.99 -17.77
CA LYS A 133 2.04 6.33 -18.89
C LYS A 133 2.76 6.18 -20.22
N HIS A 134 3.98 6.69 -20.34
CA HIS A 134 4.78 6.53 -21.55
C HIS A 134 5.09 5.06 -21.86
N HIS A 135 5.42 4.27 -20.84
CA HIS A 135 5.61 2.83 -20.98
C HIS A 135 4.34 2.18 -21.51
N ASN A 136 3.19 2.45 -20.90
CA ASN A 136 1.91 1.91 -21.31
C ASN A 136 1.56 2.28 -22.75
N LEU A 137 1.73 3.54 -23.17
CA LEU A 137 1.44 3.96 -24.55
C LEU A 137 2.27 3.21 -25.61
N LYS A 138 3.49 2.77 -25.27
CA LYS A 138 4.38 2.02 -26.17
C LYS A 138 4.20 0.51 -26.08
N SER A 139 3.64 0.01 -24.98
CA SER A 139 3.53 -1.42 -24.70
C SER A 139 2.14 -1.97 -25.06
N LYS A 140 2.13 -3.17 -25.66
CA LYS A 140 0.90 -3.96 -25.82
C LYS A 140 0.39 -4.51 -24.48
N GLN A 141 1.30 -4.71 -23.52
CA GLN A 141 0.96 -5.19 -22.18
C GLN A 141 1.05 -4.00 -21.21
N LYS A 142 -0.12 -3.44 -20.90
CA LYS A 142 -0.21 -2.29 -19.98
C LYS A 142 0.05 -2.74 -18.54
N VAL A 143 0.67 -1.86 -17.78
CA VAL A 143 0.89 -2.01 -16.35
C VAL A 143 -0.20 -1.25 -15.59
N LYS A 144 -0.90 -1.95 -14.70
CA LYS A 144 -1.93 -1.39 -13.81
C LYS A 144 -1.26 -0.80 -12.56
N PHE A 145 -1.81 0.28 -12.01
CA PHE A 145 -1.39 0.86 -10.72
C PHE A 145 -2.60 0.97 -9.80
N ARG A 146 -2.73 0.08 -8.82
CA ARG A 146 -3.94 -0.07 -7.98
C ARG A 146 -3.62 0.16 -6.51
N GLY A 147 -4.63 0.44 -5.70
CA GLY A 147 -4.49 0.57 -4.26
C GLY A 147 -5.07 -0.63 -3.52
N PHE A 148 -4.54 -1.00 -2.36
CA PHE A 148 -5.09 -2.11 -1.57
C PHE A 148 -5.49 -1.72 -0.13
N ASP A 149 -5.27 -0.48 0.26
CA ASP A 149 -5.52 -0.05 1.63
C ASP A 149 -6.96 0.41 1.85
N THR A 150 -7.34 0.56 3.12
CA THR A 150 -8.69 0.92 3.57
C THR A 150 -8.69 2.17 4.46
N ILE A 151 -7.67 3.02 4.30
CA ILE A 151 -7.44 4.24 5.12
C ILE A 151 -8.22 5.47 4.67
N VAL A 152 -8.77 5.49 3.45
CA VAL A 152 -9.62 6.59 2.96
C VAL A 152 -11.08 6.14 2.95
N PRO A 153 -12.03 6.94 3.47
CA PRO A 153 -13.45 6.61 3.39
C PRO A 153 -13.91 6.59 1.93
N VAL A 154 -14.70 5.57 1.57
CA VAL A 154 -15.41 5.56 0.28
C VAL A 154 -16.63 6.48 0.39
N PRO A 155 -16.76 7.53 -0.44
CA PRO A 155 -17.89 8.45 -0.33
C PRO A 155 -19.24 7.78 -0.61
N ILE A 156 -20.27 8.08 0.19
CA ILE A 156 -21.64 7.61 -0.07
C ILE A 156 -22.13 8.01 -1.47
N PRO A 157 -21.94 9.26 -1.94
CA PRO A 157 -22.34 9.64 -3.30
C PRO A 157 -21.62 8.83 -4.38
N TYR A 158 -20.38 8.39 -4.12
CA TYR A 158 -19.64 7.53 -5.04
C TYR A 158 -20.32 6.16 -5.16
N LEU A 159 -20.63 5.52 -4.03
CA LEU A 159 -21.30 4.22 -4.02
C LEU A 159 -22.69 4.30 -4.66
N THR A 160 -23.47 5.33 -4.33
CA THR A 160 -24.82 5.48 -4.87
C THR A 160 -24.81 5.67 -6.37
N HIS A 161 -24.00 6.61 -6.87
CA HIS A 161 -23.92 6.93 -8.30
C HIS A 161 -23.34 5.80 -9.14
N ASN A 162 -22.26 5.15 -8.68
CA ASN A 162 -21.55 4.17 -9.51
C ASN A 162 -22.20 2.79 -9.47
N TYR A 163 -22.87 2.43 -8.36
CA TYR A 163 -23.40 1.08 -8.15
C TYR A 163 -24.89 1.07 -7.83
N LEU A 164 -25.31 1.64 -6.70
CA LEU A 164 -26.63 1.32 -6.12
C LEU A 164 -27.78 1.81 -7.01
N THR A 165 -27.73 3.02 -7.57
CA THR A 165 -28.83 3.56 -8.40
C THR A 165 -29.08 2.75 -9.65
N LYS A 166 -28.04 2.12 -10.22
CA LYS A 166 -28.12 1.24 -11.40
C LYS A 166 -28.75 -0.11 -11.08
N ILE A 167 -28.69 -0.53 -9.80
CA ILE A 167 -29.16 -1.84 -9.35
C ILE A 167 -30.57 -1.75 -8.76
N ASP A 168 -30.79 -0.78 -7.87
CA ASP A 168 -32.00 -0.61 -7.07
C ASP A 168 -32.19 0.87 -6.68
N THR A 169 -32.78 1.64 -7.59
CA THR A 169 -33.06 3.06 -7.37
C THR A 169 -34.03 3.30 -6.20
N ASN A 170 -34.97 2.38 -5.97
CA ASN A 170 -35.94 2.50 -4.88
C ASN A 170 -35.27 2.42 -3.50
N PHE A 171 -34.32 1.50 -3.33
CA PHE A 171 -33.50 1.43 -2.12
C PHE A 171 -32.76 2.75 -1.87
N VAL A 172 -32.15 3.35 -2.90
CA VAL A 172 -31.46 4.64 -2.76
C VAL A 172 -32.42 5.75 -2.38
N ASN A 173 -33.52 5.93 -3.13
CA ASN A 173 -34.49 7.01 -2.89
C ASN A 173 -35.12 6.95 -1.50
N LYS A 174 -35.37 5.74 -0.97
CA LYS A 174 -35.92 5.56 0.38
C LYS A 174 -34.95 6.02 1.49
N ASN A 175 -33.65 6.01 1.24
CA ASN A 175 -32.64 6.25 2.27
C ASN A 175 -31.80 7.52 2.09
N ILE A 176 -31.80 8.12 0.89
CA ILE A 176 -30.86 9.19 0.53
C ILE A 176 -30.97 10.43 1.43
N GLU A 177 -32.19 10.83 1.80
CA GLU A 177 -32.41 11.98 2.70
C GLU A 177 -31.78 11.71 4.08
N ARG A 178 -31.97 10.50 4.61
CA ARG A 178 -31.39 10.09 5.90
C ARG A 178 -29.87 10.01 5.85
N TRP A 179 -29.31 9.53 4.73
CA TRP A 179 -27.86 9.43 4.54
C TRP A 179 -27.20 10.80 4.35
N ALA A 180 -27.93 11.80 3.84
CA ALA A 180 -27.42 13.16 3.67
C ALA A 180 -27.31 13.96 4.99
N LEU A 181 -27.92 13.47 6.08
CA LEU A 181 -27.82 14.13 7.38
C LEU A 181 -26.40 14.03 7.96
N PRO A 182 -25.92 15.06 8.67
CA PRO A 182 -24.60 15.03 9.30
C PRO A 182 -24.40 13.83 10.23
N HIS A 183 -23.17 13.31 10.26
CA HIS A 183 -22.75 12.19 11.12
C HIS A 183 -23.44 10.83 10.87
N ASN A 184 -24.18 10.67 9.77
CA ASN A 184 -24.84 9.42 9.42
C ASN A 184 -24.01 8.48 8.54
N ASP A 185 -22.76 8.80 8.20
CA ASP A 185 -21.91 7.96 7.33
C ASP A 185 -21.80 6.51 7.82
N SER A 186 -21.59 6.28 9.12
CA SER A 186 -21.50 4.93 9.69
C SER A 186 -22.80 4.15 9.51
N LEU A 187 -23.95 4.81 9.68
CA LEU A 187 -25.26 4.23 9.48
C LEU A 187 -25.49 3.93 8.00
N ALA A 188 -25.20 4.90 7.13
CA ALA A 188 -25.35 4.76 5.68
C ALA A 188 -24.52 3.59 5.16
N ILE A 189 -23.23 3.52 5.51
CA ILE A 189 -22.36 2.39 5.15
C ILE A 189 -22.88 1.07 5.69
N SER A 190 -23.39 1.02 6.93
CA SER A 190 -23.98 -0.24 7.44
C SER A 190 -25.21 -0.65 6.65
N ASN A 191 -26.12 0.29 6.36
CA ASN A 191 -27.31 0.01 5.56
C ASN A 191 -26.97 -0.47 4.15
N ILE A 192 -25.99 0.16 3.51
CA ILE A 192 -25.51 -0.23 2.18
C ILE A 192 -24.86 -1.62 2.22
N TYR A 193 -24.02 -1.89 3.21
CA TYR A 193 -23.39 -3.21 3.37
C TYR A 193 -24.43 -4.32 3.59
N ASP A 194 -25.38 -4.11 4.50
CA ASP A 194 -26.43 -5.09 4.79
C ASP A 194 -27.35 -5.33 3.58
N TRP A 195 -27.66 -4.27 2.83
CA TRP A 195 -28.40 -4.39 1.57
C TRP A 195 -27.60 -5.16 0.52
N PHE A 196 -26.30 -4.88 0.38
CA PHE A 196 -25.43 -5.54 -0.59
C PHE A 196 -25.36 -7.05 -0.31
N GLU A 197 -25.09 -7.45 0.94
CA GLU A 197 -25.00 -8.86 1.32
C GLU A 197 -26.33 -9.60 1.10
N LYS A 198 -27.48 -8.97 1.44
CA LYS A 198 -28.81 -9.57 1.20
C LYS A 198 -29.15 -9.71 -0.28
N ASN A 199 -28.57 -8.91 -1.16
CA ASN A 199 -28.90 -8.88 -2.59
C ASN A 199 -27.75 -9.38 -3.47
N LYS A 200 -26.72 -10.00 -2.90
CA LYS A 200 -25.45 -10.30 -3.57
C LYS A 200 -25.61 -11.06 -4.88
N ASP A 201 -26.43 -12.11 -4.90
CA ASP A 201 -26.66 -12.93 -6.10
C ASP A 201 -27.39 -12.13 -7.20
N LYS A 202 -28.40 -11.34 -6.83
CA LYS A 202 -29.11 -10.44 -7.74
C LYS A 202 -28.19 -9.35 -8.30
N ILE A 203 -27.27 -8.84 -7.50
CA ILE A 203 -26.28 -7.84 -7.93
C ILE A 203 -25.31 -8.50 -8.91
N LYS A 204 -24.81 -9.69 -8.58
CA LYS A 204 -23.92 -10.46 -9.44
C LYS A 204 -24.54 -10.81 -10.79
N SER A 205 -25.84 -11.08 -10.86
CA SER A 205 -26.53 -11.34 -12.14
C SER A 205 -26.75 -10.08 -12.99
N LYS A 206 -26.71 -8.89 -12.40
CA LYS A 206 -26.93 -7.61 -13.10
C LYS A 206 -25.65 -6.93 -13.56
N LEU A 207 -24.55 -7.14 -12.84
CA LEU A 207 -23.25 -6.53 -13.13
C LEU A 207 -22.38 -7.49 -13.93
N LYS A 208 -21.48 -6.93 -14.73
CA LYS A 208 -20.34 -7.70 -15.25
C LYS A 208 -19.48 -8.15 -14.07
N GLU A 209 -18.78 -9.27 -14.21
CA GLU A 209 -17.95 -9.83 -13.14
C GLU A 209 -16.95 -8.82 -12.58
N GLU A 210 -16.27 -8.05 -13.45
CA GLU A 210 -15.32 -7.00 -13.02
C GLU A 210 -16.01 -5.86 -12.23
N ASP A 211 -17.19 -5.42 -12.69
CA ASP A 211 -17.97 -4.38 -12.00
C ASP A 211 -18.50 -4.88 -10.65
N PHE A 212 -18.89 -6.16 -10.58
CA PHE A 212 -19.31 -6.82 -9.34
C PHE A 212 -18.15 -6.89 -8.34
N GLN A 213 -16.97 -7.31 -8.79
CA GLN A 213 -15.76 -7.37 -7.95
C GLN A 213 -15.40 -5.99 -7.39
N LEU A 214 -15.41 -4.94 -8.24
CA LEU A 214 -15.15 -3.57 -7.78
C LEU A 214 -16.21 -3.07 -6.79
N CYS A 215 -17.49 -3.29 -7.08
CA CYS A 215 -18.60 -2.94 -6.18
C CYS A 215 -18.45 -3.63 -4.82
N SER A 216 -18.17 -4.93 -4.82
CA SER A 216 -17.95 -5.73 -3.61
C SER A 216 -16.76 -5.22 -2.81
N MET A 217 -15.64 -4.95 -3.47
CA MET A 217 -14.42 -4.43 -2.83
C MET A 217 -14.67 -3.05 -2.21
N ASP A 218 -15.32 -2.13 -2.92
CA ASP A 218 -15.55 -0.77 -2.45
C ASP A 218 -16.53 -0.72 -1.26
N ILE A 219 -17.62 -1.50 -1.29
CA ILE A 219 -18.57 -1.58 -0.18
C ILE A 219 -17.91 -2.22 1.06
N ARG A 220 -17.12 -3.29 0.86
CA ARG A 220 -16.34 -3.92 1.94
C ARG A 220 -15.33 -2.94 2.54
N ASN A 221 -14.58 -2.21 1.71
CA ASN A 221 -13.59 -1.23 2.16
C ASN A 221 -14.25 -0.04 2.88
N ALA A 222 -15.45 0.36 2.47
CA ALA A 222 -16.20 1.39 3.18
C ALA A 222 -16.60 0.93 4.60
N LYS A 223 -17.10 -0.31 4.74
CA LYS A 223 -17.40 -0.91 6.05
C LYS A 223 -16.14 -1.11 6.90
N ALA A 224 -15.05 -1.49 6.27
CA ALA A 224 -13.75 -1.66 6.90
C ALA A 224 -13.24 -0.36 7.52
N TYR A 225 -13.34 0.75 6.79
CA TYR A 225 -12.90 2.07 7.27
C TYR A 225 -13.62 2.46 8.57
N ILE A 226 -14.95 2.30 8.60
CA ILE A 226 -15.77 2.57 9.80
C ILE A 226 -15.36 1.65 10.96
N THR A 227 -15.19 0.36 10.69
CA THR A 227 -14.82 -0.63 11.71
C THR A 227 -13.45 -0.32 12.31
N GLN A 228 -12.46 0.01 11.47
CA GLN A 228 -11.12 0.42 11.93
C GLN A 228 -11.17 1.63 12.86
N ARG A 229 -11.95 2.66 12.52
CA ARG A 229 -12.12 3.84 13.39
C ARG A 229 -12.71 3.45 14.74
N HIS A 230 -13.68 2.54 14.77
CA HIS A 230 -14.27 2.05 16.02
C HIS A 230 -13.27 1.25 16.86
N LEU A 231 -12.52 0.33 16.25
CA LEU A 231 -11.47 -0.44 16.93
C LEU A 231 -10.39 0.49 17.49
N LYS A 232 -9.92 1.45 16.69
CA LYS A 232 -8.93 2.46 17.10
C LYS A 232 -9.43 3.30 18.28
N LYS A 233 -10.69 3.77 18.24
CA LYS A 233 -11.31 4.53 19.35
C LYS A 233 -11.41 3.71 20.64
N ARG A 234 -11.57 2.38 20.53
CA ARG A 234 -11.64 1.45 21.66
C ARG A 234 -10.27 0.90 22.10
N HIS A 235 -9.17 1.37 21.51
CA HIS A 235 -7.82 0.84 21.73
C HIS A 235 -7.71 -0.68 21.48
N GLN A 236 -8.52 -1.19 20.55
CA GLN A 236 -8.48 -2.58 20.10
C GLN A 236 -7.53 -2.73 18.89
N ASP A 237 -7.18 -3.97 18.56
CA ASP A 237 -6.25 -4.29 17.47
C ASP A 237 -6.84 -3.98 16.08
N TYR A 238 -6.77 -2.70 15.70
CA TYR A 238 -7.19 -2.24 14.37
C TYR A 238 -6.14 -2.52 13.29
N GLU A 239 -4.87 -2.69 13.68
CA GLU A 239 -3.74 -2.91 12.78
C GLU A 239 -3.83 -4.30 12.14
N THR A 240 -4.01 -5.36 12.94
CA THR A 240 -4.23 -6.71 12.41
C THR A 240 -5.51 -6.77 11.56
N TYR A 241 -6.58 -6.07 11.98
CA TYR A 241 -7.82 -6.00 11.19
C TYR A 241 -7.59 -5.33 9.83
N ARG A 242 -6.90 -4.18 9.78
CA ARG A 242 -6.54 -3.47 8.54
C ARG A 242 -5.71 -4.38 7.63
N ASP A 243 -4.64 -4.98 8.15
CA ASP A 243 -3.74 -5.85 7.39
C ASP A 243 -4.45 -7.09 6.82
N SER A 244 -5.44 -7.64 7.55
CA SER A 244 -6.25 -8.76 7.05
C SER A 244 -7.07 -8.39 5.81
N LEU A 245 -7.60 -7.17 5.76
CA LEU A 245 -8.38 -6.67 4.63
C LEU A 245 -7.50 -6.21 3.49
N MET A 246 -6.33 -5.63 3.78
CA MET A 246 -5.30 -5.38 2.78
C MET A 246 -4.90 -6.68 2.07
N ALA A 247 -4.80 -7.80 2.79
CA ALA A 247 -4.50 -9.10 2.18
C ALA A 247 -5.64 -9.60 1.27
N VAL A 248 -6.90 -9.37 1.65
CA VAL A 248 -8.05 -9.66 0.77
C VAL A 248 -7.97 -8.81 -0.50
N ASN A 249 -7.76 -7.50 -0.36
CA ASN A 249 -7.64 -6.57 -1.49
C ASN A 249 -6.50 -6.97 -2.44
N VAL A 250 -5.30 -7.29 -1.91
CA VAL A 250 -4.18 -7.76 -2.72
C VAL A 250 -4.54 -9.04 -3.48
N CYS A 251 -5.18 -10.02 -2.83
CA CYS A 251 -5.57 -11.26 -3.49
C CYS A 251 -6.63 -11.06 -4.58
N GLU A 252 -7.59 -10.15 -4.38
CA GLU A 252 -8.62 -9.82 -5.38
C GLU A 252 -8.04 -9.03 -6.56
N LEU A 253 -7.06 -8.15 -6.30
CA LEU A 253 -6.46 -7.29 -7.33
C LEU A 253 -5.37 -7.99 -8.14
N ALA A 254 -4.61 -8.92 -7.53
CA ALA A 254 -3.46 -9.57 -8.15
C ALA A 254 -3.85 -10.66 -9.16
N ASP A 255 -4.18 -10.24 -10.38
CA ASP A 255 -4.55 -11.11 -11.51
C ASP A 255 -3.34 -11.56 -12.36
N SER A 256 -2.17 -10.98 -12.11
CA SER A 256 -0.96 -11.15 -12.90
C SER A 256 0.28 -11.06 -11.99
N LYS A 257 1.49 -11.04 -12.57
CA LYS A 257 2.71 -10.86 -11.78
C LYS A 257 2.75 -9.43 -11.26
N SER A 258 2.65 -9.26 -9.96
CA SER A 258 2.39 -7.96 -9.32
C SER A 258 3.46 -7.61 -8.30
N VAL A 259 3.76 -6.32 -8.18
CA VAL A 259 4.49 -5.74 -7.06
C VAL A 259 3.49 -5.29 -6.00
N VAL A 260 3.68 -5.70 -4.75
CA VAL A 260 2.97 -5.14 -3.59
C VAL A 260 3.91 -4.18 -2.89
N TRP A 261 3.69 -2.88 -3.08
CA TRP A 261 4.51 -1.82 -2.51
C TRP A 261 3.88 -1.31 -1.23
N ALA A 262 4.57 -1.49 -0.10
CA ALA A 262 4.11 -1.01 1.20
C ALA A 262 5.28 -0.73 2.15
N HIS A 263 4.99 -0.24 3.35
CA HIS A 263 5.93 -0.17 4.47
C HIS A 263 6.42 -1.57 4.85
N ASN A 264 7.66 -1.67 5.33
CA ASN A 264 8.26 -2.91 5.84
C ASN A 264 7.37 -3.57 6.90
N ALA A 265 6.65 -2.77 7.70
CA ALA A 265 5.75 -3.26 8.73
C ALA A 265 4.57 -4.08 8.18
N HIS A 266 4.12 -3.81 6.95
CA HIS A 266 3.05 -4.58 6.30
C HIS A 266 3.63 -5.76 5.51
N ILE A 267 4.75 -5.54 4.81
CA ILE A 267 5.36 -6.55 3.94
C ILE A 267 5.95 -7.72 4.74
N LEU A 268 6.60 -7.44 5.88
CA LEU A 268 7.22 -8.49 6.68
C LEU A 268 6.15 -9.34 7.39
N PRO A 269 6.25 -10.68 7.38
CA PRO A 269 5.22 -11.54 7.95
C PRO A 269 5.07 -11.38 9.47
N ILE A 270 6.11 -10.98 10.18
CA ILE A 270 6.06 -10.71 11.63
C ILE A 270 6.79 -9.40 11.87
N THR A 271 6.11 -8.44 12.50
CA THR A 271 6.75 -7.27 13.10
C THR A 271 6.80 -7.48 14.60
N ASP A 272 8.00 -7.68 15.15
CA ASP A 272 8.23 -7.63 16.58
C ASP A 272 8.04 -6.18 17.04
N TYR A 273 6.90 -5.87 17.67
CA TYR A 273 6.72 -4.62 18.40
C TYR A 273 6.92 -4.88 19.89
N TYR A 274 7.89 -4.17 20.46
CA TYR A 274 8.14 -4.13 21.88
C TYR A 274 7.37 -2.95 22.48
N LYS A 275 6.29 -3.22 23.23
CA LYS A 275 5.57 -2.19 23.99
C LYS A 275 6.30 -1.96 25.32
N LYS A 276 6.73 -0.73 25.59
CA LYS A 276 7.38 -0.33 26.84
C LYS A 276 6.31 0.13 27.83
N GLU A 277 6.05 -0.67 28.86
CA GLU A 277 5.17 -0.28 29.97
C GLU A 277 5.97 0.14 31.21
N ASP A 278 7.17 -0.39 31.43
CA ASP A 278 8.09 0.10 32.46
C ASP A 278 9.56 -0.28 32.19
N LYS A 279 10.52 0.34 32.89
CA LYS A 279 11.99 0.27 32.64
C LYS A 279 12.62 -1.16 32.58
N LYS A 280 11.86 -2.24 32.82
CA LYS A 280 12.40 -3.60 32.96
C LYS A 280 11.62 -4.73 32.26
N THR A 281 10.50 -4.46 31.57
CA THR A 281 9.68 -5.54 30.99
C THR A 281 9.32 -5.25 29.53
N TYR A 282 9.66 -6.20 28.66
CA TYR A 282 9.36 -6.18 27.23
C TYR A 282 8.41 -7.35 26.92
N TYR A 283 7.18 -7.06 26.49
CA TYR A 283 6.30 -8.09 25.94
C TYR A 283 6.41 -8.13 24.42
N GLN A 284 6.54 -9.33 23.86
CA GLN A 284 6.48 -9.56 22.42
C GLN A 284 5.01 -9.59 21.99
N ILE A 285 4.52 -8.51 21.38
CA ILE A 285 3.20 -8.52 20.76
C ILE A 285 3.38 -8.97 19.32
N LEU A 286 3.10 -10.25 19.06
CA LEU A 286 3.02 -10.78 17.71
C LEU A 286 1.75 -10.24 17.04
N THR A 287 1.86 -9.09 16.37
CA THR A 287 0.79 -8.59 15.50
C THR A 287 0.91 -9.29 14.15
N LYS A 288 -0.18 -9.91 13.69
CA LYS A 288 -0.22 -10.55 12.39
C LYS A 288 -0.37 -9.48 11.31
N ARG A 289 0.59 -9.41 10.40
CA ARG A 289 0.69 -8.39 9.34
C ARG A 289 0.29 -8.93 7.98
N LEU A 290 0.15 -8.05 6.99
CA LEU A 290 -0.22 -8.34 5.61
C LEU A 290 0.64 -9.48 5.04
N GLY A 291 1.96 -9.44 5.27
CA GLY A 291 2.87 -10.50 4.86
C GLY A 291 2.52 -11.89 5.41
N SER A 292 2.00 -11.99 6.64
CA SER A 292 1.55 -13.27 7.20
C SER A 292 0.26 -13.75 6.54
N PHE A 293 -0.72 -12.86 6.34
CA PHE A 293 -1.97 -13.22 5.67
C PHE A 293 -1.74 -13.66 4.21
N LEU A 294 -0.84 -12.98 3.48
CA LEU A 294 -0.50 -13.37 2.11
C LEU A 294 0.22 -14.72 2.09
N ARG A 295 1.15 -14.98 3.03
CA ARG A 295 1.81 -16.28 3.12
C ARG A 295 0.83 -17.43 3.34
N GLU A 296 -0.16 -17.25 4.19
CA GLU A 296 -1.18 -18.29 4.42
C GLU A 296 -2.04 -18.55 3.19
N LYS A 297 -2.38 -17.51 2.42
CA LYS A 297 -3.25 -17.62 1.25
C LYS A 297 -2.53 -18.11 -0.01
N ILE A 298 -1.28 -17.71 -0.24
CA ILE A 298 -0.56 -17.88 -1.52
C ILE A 298 0.93 -18.24 -1.35
N TRP A 299 1.26 -19.03 -0.32
CA TRP A 299 2.62 -19.42 0.13
C TRP A 299 3.67 -19.64 -0.97
N LYS A 300 3.31 -20.30 -2.08
CA LYS A 300 4.25 -20.72 -3.14
C LYS A 300 4.60 -19.63 -4.16
N SER A 301 4.05 -18.42 -4.04
CA SER A 301 4.14 -17.39 -5.08
C SER A 301 4.55 -16.00 -4.59
N VAL A 302 5.08 -15.85 -3.36
CA VAL A 302 5.44 -14.54 -2.79
C VAL A 302 6.93 -14.44 -2.44
N LEU A 303 7.58 -13.37 -2.91
CA LEU A 303 8.96 -13.00 -2.56
C LEU A 303 8.98 -11.62 -1.89
N TYR A 304 9.68 -11.49 -0.77
CA TYR A 304 9.71 -10.24 0.02
C TYR A 304 11.09 -9.59 0.01
N TYR A 305 11.13 -8.31 -0.34
CA TYR A 305 12.31 -7.46 -0.22
C TYR A 305 12.03 -6.32 0.75
N SER A 306 12.92 -6.15 1.73
CA SER A 306 12.88 -5.03 2.68
C SER A 306 14.22 -4.29 2.65
N ASN A 307 14.19 -3.01 2.31
CA ASN A 307 15.38 -2.17 2.39
C ASN A 307 15.58 -1.67 3.82
N ASN A 308 16.68 -2.06 4.45
CA ASN A 308 17.15 -1.50 5.71
C ASN A 308 18.41 -0.67 5.43
N LEU A 309 18.26 0.54 4.90
CA LEU A 309 19.39 1.43 4.67
C LEU A 309 20.05 1.90 6.00
N PHE A 310 19.38 1.73 7.14
CA PHE A 310 19.84 2.28 8.44
C PHE A 310 19.69 1.38 9.68
N GLN A 311 19.24 0.12 9.59
CA GLN A 311 19.13 -0.76 10.76
C GLN A 311 19.97 -2.04 10.62
N ARG A 312 21.12 -2.03 11.28
CA ARG A 312 21.78 -3.23 11.78
C ARG A 312 21.06 -3.62 13.07
N SER A 313 20.33 -4.72 13.05
CA SER A 313 19.96 -5.43 14.27
C SER A 313 20.43 -6.86 14.13
N ASN A 314 21.36 -7.22 15.02
CA ASN A 314 21.87 -8.58 15.12
C ASN A 314 20.73 -9.49 15.57
N TYR A 315 20.16 -10.26 14.66
CA TYR A 315 19.15 -11.27 14.99
C TYR A 315 19.70 -12.66 14.70
N SER A 316 20.06 -13.40 15.74
CA SER A 316 20.16 -14.85 15.68
C SER A 316 18.80 -15.45 15.99
N CYS A 317 18.12 -16.03 14.99
CA CYS A 317 16.94 -16.86 15.20
C CYS A 317 17.21 -18.26 14.64
N SER A 318 17.07 -19.26 15.49
CA SER A 318 17.50 -20.66 15.38
C SER A 318 16.60 -21.55 14.50
N LYS A 319 16.16 -21.06 13.33
CA LYS A 319 15.61 -21.91 12.26
C LYS A 319 16.24 -21.48 10.95
N LYS A 320 16.80 -22.44 10.18
CA LYS A 320 17.58 -22.22 8.95
C LYS A 320 16.86 -21.27 7.97
N ARG A 321 17.06 -19.97 8.15
CA ARG A 321 16.78 -18.91 7.16
C ARG A 321 18.11 -18.61 6.51
N VAL A 322 18.21 -18.75 5.19
CA VAL A 322 19.41 -18.33 4.47
C VAL A 322 19.27 -16.83 4.22
N PHE A 323 19.86 -16.03 5.11
CA PHE A 323 20.07 -14.61 4.86
C PHE A 323 21.31 -14.48 4.00
N PHE A 324 21.15 -14.10 2.73
CA PHE A 324 22.29 -13.68 1.94
C PHE A 324 22.58 -12.21 2.26
N LYS A 325 23.67 -11.95 2.97
CA LYS A 325 24.25 -10.62 3.12
C LYS A 325 25.10 -10.32 1.89
N ARG A 326 24.65 -9.39 1.05
CA ARG A 326 25.46 -8.81 -0.02
C ARG A 326 25.36 -7.29 0.11
N GLY A 327 26.38 -6.67 0.72
CA GLY A 327 26.35 -5.25 1.09
C GLY A 327 25.44 -4.93 2.28
N ASN A 328 24.77 -3.77 2.25
CA ASN A 328 23.82 -3.27 3.28
C ASN A 328 22.39 -3.82 3.14
N PHE A 329 22.16 -4.79 2.25
CA PHE A 329 20.83 -5.32 1.96
C PHE A 329 20.59 -6.67 2.64
N TYR A 330 19.37 -6.88 3.16
CA TYR A 330 18.89 -8.17 3.63
C TYR A 330 17.92 -8.73 2.61
N ILE A 331 18.32 -9.81 1.93
CA ILE A 331 17.43 -10.57 1.07
C ILE A 331 17.01 -11.81 1.85
N SER A 332 15.71 -11.95 2.12
CA SER A 332 15.16 -13.14 2.76
C SER A 332 14.65 -14.09 1.68
N PHE A 333 15.39 -15.17 1.45
CA PHE A 333 14.88 -16.32 0.71
C PHE A 333 14.32 -17.32 1.73
N SER A 334 13.08 -17.76 1.51
CA SER A 334 12.55 -18.97 2.13
C SER A 334 12.28 -19.95 1.00
N PHE A 335 13.04 -21.04 0.96
CA PHE A 335 12.75 -22.20 0.12
C PHE A 335 11.56 -22.96 0.69
#